data_AF-A0AAW3RJW5-F1
#
_entry.id   AF-A0AAW3RJW5-F1
#
_cell.length_a   1.000
_cell.length_b   1.000
_cell.length_c   1.000
_cell.angle_alpha   90.00
_cell.angle_beta   90.00
_cell.angle_gamma   90.00
#
_symmetry.space_group_name_H-M   'P 1'
#
loop_
_entity.id
_entity.type
_entity.pdbx_description
1 polymer ?
#
loop_
_entity_poly.entity_id
_entity_poly.type
_entity_poly.pdbx_seq_one_letter_code
_entity_poly.pdbx_strand_id
1 'polypeptide(L)'
;MANEIKHADSFEHILDTMAEGFGREEKLKANAAGADQFIKIMKPKIPLGKLRKVHGHAEKAHLRDSLIAVDHPNGSVNVGFTAKGEKGYIARFRNDGWDVVDRNGSKHSHVSGKHFWETTQREAKGQVGKAVVEQLKTAMDKKVGK
;
A
#
# COMPACT_ATOMS: atom_id res chain seq x y z
N MET A 1 -37.23 3.95 -46.38
CA MET A 1 -37.34 3.00 -45.27
C MET A 1 -36.18 3.29 -44.33
N ALA A 2 -36.47 3.80 -43.14
CA ALA A 2 -35.45 4.11 -42.15
C ALA A 2 -34.94 2.79 -41.55
N ASN A 3 -33.63 2.56 -41.58
CA ASN A 3 -33.00 1.46 -40.86
C ASN A 3 -33.15 1.73 -39.37
N GLU A 4 -34.12 1.10 -38.70
CA GLU A 4 -34.26 1.15 -37.25
C GLU A 4 -33.01 0.56 -36.58
N ILE A 5 -32.29 1.39 -35.82
CA ILE A 5 -31.16 0.97 -35.00
C ILE A 5 -31.74 0.31 -33.74
N LYS A 6 -31.92 -1.01 -33.78
CA LYS A 6 -32.51 -1.82 -32.69
C LYS A 6 -31.68 -1.91 -31.40
N HIS A 7 -30.49 -1.33 -31.39
CA HIS A 7 -29.52 -1.43 -30.28
C HIS A 7 -29.05 -0.07 -29.75
N ALA A 8 -29.64 1.04 -30.19
CA ALA A 8 -29.25 2.39 -29.75
C ALA A 8 -29.30 2.51 -28.21
N ASP A 9 -30.37 2.02 -27.59
CA ASP A 9 -30.52 1.99 -26.13
C ASP A 9 -29.44 1.16 -25.43
N SER A 10 -28.95 0.10 -26.07
CA SER A 10 -27.84 -0.73 -25.54
C SER A 10 -26.50 -0.02 -25.67
N PHE A 11 -26.30 0.79 -26.71
CA PHE A 11 -25.07 1.58 -26.88
C PHE A 11 -25.03 2.75 -25.89
N GLU A 12 -26.11 3.51 -25.75
CA GLU A 12 -26.20 4.61 -24.78
C GLU A 12 -26.04 4.11 -23.34
N HIS A 13 -26.65 2.98 -22.98
CA HIS A 13 -26.45 2.37 -21.66
C HIS A 13 -24.98 2.03 -21.36
N ILE A 14 -24.21 1.55 -22.35
CA ILE A 14 -22.77 1.28 -22.17
C ILE A 14 -22.01 2.58 -21.95
N LEU A 15 -22.32 3.63 -22.74
CA LEU A 15 -21.69 4.96 -22.59
C LEU A 15 -22.02 5.59 -21.23
N ASP A 16 -23.27 5.48 -20.77
CA ASP A 16 -23.69 5.94 -19.44
C ASP A 16 -22.94 5.21 -18.33
N THR A 17 -22.84 3.88 -18.43
CA THR A 17 -22.10 3.06 -17.46
C THR A 17 -20.60 3.40 -17.43
N MET A 18 -20.02 3.78 -18.58
CA MET A 18 -18.65 4.27 -18.66
C MET A 18 -18.50 5.68 -18.06
N ALA A 19 -19.48 6.56 -18.28
CA ALA A 19 -19.49 7.93 -17.78
C ALA A 19 -19.54 7.99 -16.24
N GLU A 20 -20.18 7.02 -15.59
CA GLU A 20 -20.13 6.85 -14.13
C GLU A 20 -18.69 6.63 -13.59
N GLY A 21 -17.78 6.17 -14.44
CA GLY A 21 -16.38 5.90 -14.08
C GLY A 21 -16.23 4.74 -13.10
N PHE A 22 -15.15 4.73 -12.32
CA PHE A 22 -14.89 3.68 -11.34
C PHE A 22 -15.57 3.99 -9.99
N GLY A 23 -16.39 3.05 -9.54
CA GLY A 23 -17.02 3.05 -8.23
C GLY A 23 -16.02 2.77 -7.10
N ARG A 24 -16.55 2.75 -5.88
CA ARG A 24 -15.76 2.53 -4.66
C ARG A 24 -15.08 1.17 -4.65
N GLU A 25 -15.79 0.11 -5.06
CA GLU A 25 -15.29 -1.26 -4.98
C GLU A 25 -14.16 -1.50 -5.98
N GLU A 26 -14.28 -0.96 -7.20
CA GLU A 26 -13.24 -1.02 -8.22
C GLU A 26 -11.98 -0.26 -7.77
N LYS A 27 -12.16 0.94 -7.21
CA LYS A 27 -11.06 1.72 -6.62
C LYS A 27 -10.37 0.95 -5.50
N LEU A 28 -11.14 0.34 -4.61
CA LEU A 28 -10.61 -0.44 -3.50
C LEU A 28 -9.78 -1.62 -4.01
N LYS A 29 -10.32 -2.42 -4.94
CA LYS A 29 -9.61 -3.58 -5.52
C LYS A 29 -8.32 -3.16 -6.22
N ALA A 30 -8.36 -2.08 -7.00
CA ALA A 30 -7.19 -1.58 -7.71
C ALA A 30 -6.10 -1.08 -6.74
N ASN A 31 -6.49 -0.29 -5.74
CA ASN A 31 -5.56 0.21 -4.73
C ASN A 31 -5.00 -0.89 -3.83
N ALA A 32 -5.82 -1.89 -3.46
CA ALA A 32 -5.39 -3.06 -2.71
C ALA A 32 -4.33 -3.86 -3.48
N ALA A 33 -4.52 -4.09 -4.79
CA ALA A 33 -3.53 -4.76 -5.62
C ALA A 33 -2.19 -3.98 -5.68
N GLY A 34 -2.25 -2.66 -5.74
CA GLY A 34 -1.07 -1.80 -5.63
C GLY A 34 -0.37 -1.91 -4.27
N ALA A 35 -1.15 -1.84 -3.19
CA ALA A 35 -0.66 -1.99 -1.82
C ALA A 35 0.01 -3.35 -1.58
N ASP A 36 -0.59 -4.42 -2.09
CA ASP A 36 -0.05 -5.78 -2.01
C ASP A 36 1.31 -5.89 -2.69
N GLN A 37 1.47 -5.29 -3.88
CA GLN A 37 2.78 -5.27 -4.55
C GLN A 37 3.82 -4.48 -3.76
N PHE A 38 3.44 -3.32 -3.24
CA PHE A 38 4.34 -2.54 -2.38
C PHE A 38 4.77 -3.35 -1.15
N ILE A 39 3.84 -4.02 -0.47
CA ILE A 39 4.11 -4.88 0.69
C ILE A 39 5.04 -6.05 0.33
N LYS A 40 4.83 -6.70 -0.82
CA LYS A 40 5.67 -7.81 -1.30
C LYS A 40 7.12 -7.38 -1.49
N ILE A 41 7.34 -6.19 -2.06
CA ILE A 41 8.69 -5.63 -2.28
C ILE A 41 9.31 -5.15 -0.97
N MET A 42 8.50 -4.56 -0.08
CA MET A 42 8.97 -3.95 1.15
C MET A 42 9.34 -4.97 2.23
N LYS A 43 8.52 -6.02 2.41
CA LYS A 43 8.68 -6.99 3.50
C LYS A 43 10.10 -7.57 3.60
N PRO A 44 10.74 -8.04 2.50
CA PRO A 44 12.10 -8.56 2.54
C PRO A 44 13.15 -7.55 3.02
N LYS A 45 12.94 -6.26 2.75
CA LYS A 45 13.87 -5.17 3.08
C LYS A 45 13.80 -4.75 4.54
N ILE A 46 12.69 -5.02 5.22
CA ILE A 46 12.54 -4.73 6.64
C ILE A 46 13.44 -5.71 7.43
N PRO A 47 14.39 -5.23 8.25
CA PRO A 47 15.32 -6.10 8.96
C PRO A 47 14.60 -7.06 9.92
N LEU A 48 14.94 -8.36 9.84
CA LEU A 48 14.59 -9.33 10.87
C LEU A 48 15.57 -9.15 12.04
N GLY A 49 15.05 -8.66 13.16
CA GLY A 49 15.79 -8.65 14.43
C GLY A 49 15.23 -9.67 15.39
N LYS A 50 15.98 -9.99 16.45
CA LYS A 50 15.44 -10.73 17.60
C LYS A 50 14.20 -9.99 18.15
N LEU A 51 13.21 -10.76 18.58
CA LEU A 51 12.06 -10.22 19.31
C LEU A 51 12.59 -9.50 20.56
N ARG A 52 12.16 -8.26 20.77
CA ARG A 52 12.62 -7.48 21.92
C ARG A 52 11.99 -8.03 23.19
N LYS A 53 12.60 -7.77 24.35
CA LYS A 53 11.90 -7.87 25.63
C LYS A 53 11.30 -6.51 25.96
N VAL A 54 9.99 -6.43 26.05
CA VAL A 54 9.23 -5.23 26.42
C VAL A 54 8.59 -5.51 27.77
N HIS A 55 8.92 -4.72 28.79
CA HIS A 55 8.42 -4.89 30.18
C HIS A 55 8.56 -6.32 30.72
N GLY A 56 9.71 -6.97 30.49
CA GLY A 56 9.96 -8.34 30.97
C GLY A 56 9.34 -9.46 30.11
N HIS A 57 8.49 -9.13 29.13
CA HIS A 57 7.89 -10.10 28.22
C HIS A 57 8.52 -10.04 26.83
N ALA A 58 8.70 -11.20 26.19
CA ALA A 58 9.11 -11.21 24.79
C ALA A 58 8.00 -10.62 23.92
N GLU A 59 8.38 -9.69 23.04
CA GLU A 59 7.53 -9.15 22.00
C GLU A 59 7.04 -10.30 21.12
N LYS A 60 5.74 -10.35 20.82
CA LYS A 60 5.13 -11.51 20.13
C LYS A 60 5.23 -11.46 18.60
N ALA A 61 5.61 -10.31 18.02
CA ALA A 61 5.63 -10.11 16.58
C ALA A 61 6.80 -9.22 16.13
N HIS A 62 7.42 -9.57 15.00
CA HIS A 62 8.50 -8.76 14.42
C HIS A 62 7.94 -7.48 13.79
N LEU A 63 8.83 -6.50 13.57
CA LEU A 63 8.49 -5.27 12.85
C LEU A 63 7.97 -5.58 11.43
N ARG A 64 8.57 -6.54 10.75
CA ARG A 64 8.17 -6.97 9.41
C ARG A 64 6.71 -7.42 9.36
N ASP A 65 6.27 -8.14 10.39
CA ASP A 65 4.90 -8.69 10.47
C ASP A 65 3.87 -7.62 10.81
N SER A 66 4.32 -6.45 11.26
CA SER A 66 3.45 -5.30 11.53
C SER A 66 3.20 -4.40 10.32
N LEU A 67 3.77 -4.71 9.15
CA LEU A 67 3.45 -4.01 7.91
C LEU A 67 2.07 -4.48 7.40
N ILE A 68 1.12 -3.55 7.34
CA ILE A 68 -0.28 -3.81 6.97
C ILE A 68 -0.75 -2.83 5.90
N ALA A 69 -1.82 -3.22 5.19
CA ALA A 69 -2.63 -2.33 4.39
C ALA A 69 -3.89 -1.94 5.18
N VAL A 70 -4.32 -0.69 5.06
CA VAL A 70 -5.53 -0.16 5.70
C VAL A 70 -6.42 0.44 4.61
N ASP A 71 -7.64 -0.08 4.54
CA ASP A 71 -8.64 0.35 3.59
C ASP A 71 -9.41 1.56 4.14
N HIS A 72 -9.79 2.47 3.24
CA HIS A 72 -10.54 3.67 3.58
C HIS A 72 -11.92 3.72 2.88
N PRO A 73 -12.90 4.45 3.44
CA PRO A 73 -14.26 4.51 2.88
C PRO A 73 -14.33 5.00 1.42
N ASN A 74 -13.40 5.84 0.99
CA ASN A 74 -13.29 6.36 -0.37
C ASN A 74 -12.65 5.36 -1.37
N GLY A 75 -12.29 4.15 -0.92
CA GLY A 75 -11.63 3.13 -1.73
C GLY A 75 -10.11 3.31 -1.85
N SER A 76 -9.49 4.25 -1.13
CA SER A 76 -8.03 4.32 -1.04
C SER A 76 -7.48 3.28 -0.07
N VAL A 77 -6.26 2.80 -0.32
CA VAL A 77 -5.55 1.85 0.55
C VAL A 77 -4.20 2.45 0.94
N ASN A 78 -3.94 2.52 2.24
CA ASN A 78 -2.68 3.00 2.78
C ASN A 78 -1.85 1.83 3.29
N VAL A 79 -0.56 1.81 2.98
CA VAL A 79 0.39 0.86 3.55
C VAL A 79 1.13 1.52 4.71
N GLY A 80 1.25 0.82 5.83
CA GLY A 80 1.94 1.34 7.01
C GLY A 80 2.22 0.27 8.06
N PHE A 81 2.80 0.67 9.18
CA PHE A 81 3.02 -0.22 10.31
C PHE A 81 1.90 -0.08 11.34
N THR A 82 1.59 -1.17 12.06
CA THR A 82 0.57 -1.11 13.12
C THR A 82 0.93 -0.09 14.20
N ALA A 83 -0.08 0.61 14.72
CA ALA A 83 0.12 1.52 15.85
C ALA A 83 0.45 0.75 17.16
N LYS A 84 -0.03 -0.50 17.26
CA LYS A 84 0.15 -1.36 18.43
C LYS A 84 1.63 -1.61 18.70
N GLY A 85 2.09 -1.26 19.90
CA GLY A 85 3.49 -1.45 20.30
C GLY A 85 4.46 -0.53 19.55
N GLU A 86 3.98 0.63 19.08
CA GLU A 86 4.80 1.72 18.53
C GLU A 86 5.63 1.31 17.29
N LYS A 87 5.14 0.33 16.52
CA LYS A 87 5.87 -0.24 15.38
C LYS A 87 6.15 0.81 14.30
N GLY A 88 5.25 1.77 14.09
CA GLY A 88 5.50 2.91 13.20
C GLY A 88 6.73 3.73 13.60
N TYR A 89 6.88 4.07 14.88
CA TYR A 89 8.05 4.81 15.36
C TYR A 89 9.33 3.98 15.24
N ILE A 90 9.27 2.70 15.59
CA ILE A 90 10.41 1.79 15.48
C ILE A 90 10.83 1.61 14.02
N ALA A 91 9.87 1.50 13.10
CA ALA A 91 10.14 1.45 11.67
C ALA A 91 10.87 2.72 11.22
N ARG A 92 10.39 3.89 11.64
CA ARG A 92 11.02 5.17 11.31
C ARG A 92 12.45 5.26 11.83
N PHE A 93 12.69 4.93 13.09
CA PHE A 93 14.04 4.91 13.66
C PHE A 93 14.99 3.98 12.90
N ARG A 94 14.51 2.81 12.47
CA ARG A 94 15.32 1.89 11.66
C ARG A 94 15.47 2.33 10.21
N ASN A 95 14.49 3.04 9.67
CA ASN A 95 14.52 3.53 8.30
C ASN A 95 15.45 4.73 8.15
N ASP A 96 15.25 5.74 8.99
CA ASP A 96 15.88 7.06 8.87
C ASP A 96 17.25 7.10 9.56
N GLY A 97 17.45 6.25 10.58
CA GLY A 97 18.62 6.33 11.46
C GLY A 97 18.36 7.26 12.66
N TRP A 98 19.34 7.32 13.57
CA TRP A 98 19.23 8.14 14.78
C TRP A 98 20.61 8.42 15.41
N ASP A 99 20.68 9.50 16.18
CA ASP A 99 21.85 9.83 16.99
C ASP A 99 21.70 9.27 18.40
N VAL A 100 22.74 8.57 18.86
CA VAL A 100 22.82 8.07 20.23
C VAL A 100 23.09 9.25 21.16
N VAL A 101 22.11 9.57 22.00
CA VAL A 101 22.21 10.59 23.04
C VAL A 101 22.21 9.93 24.42
N ASP A 102 23.05 10.44 25.32
CA ASP A 102 22.97 10.05 26.73
C ASP A 102 21.88 10.82 27.48
N ARG A 103 21.74 10.54 28.78
CA ARG A 103 20.76 11.19 29.65
C ARG A 103 20.96 12.71 29.78
N ASN A 104 22.17 13.20 29.51
CA ASN A 104 22.53 14.61 29.57
C ASN A 104 22.40 15.29 28.19
N GLY A 105 21.93 14.58 27.17
CA GLY A 105 21.75 15.09 25.81
C GLY A 105 23.02 15.15 24.96
N SER A 106 24.14 14.62 25.45
CA SER A 106 25.38 14.58 24.68
C SER A 106 25.31 13.48 23.61
N LYS A 107 25.63 13.84 22.37
CA LYS A 107 25.67 12.91 21.23
C LYS A 107 26.97 12.12 21.23
N HIS A 108 26.88 10.80 21.09
CA HIS A 108 28.05 9.89 21.15
C HIS A 108 28.35 9.23 19.81
N SER A 109 27.33 8.78 19.08
CA SER A 109 27.50 8.13 17.79
C SER A 109 26.23 8.22 16.95
N HIS A 110 26.36 8.02 15.64
CA HIS A 110 25.24 8.00 14.70
C HIS A 110 24.99 6.56 14.22
N VAL A 111 23.73 6.12 14.29
CA VAL A 111 23.27 4.86 13.74
C VAL A 111 22.59 5.14 12.40
N SER A 112 23.23 4.72 11.31
CA SER A 112 22.70 4.95 9.97
C SER A 112 21.38 4.22 9.71
N GLY A 113 20.49 4.90 8.99
CA GLY A 113 19.22 4.37 8.51
C GLY A 113 19.40 3.24 7.50
N LYS A 114 18.39 2.37 7.42
CA LYS A 114 18.32 1.30 6.40
C LYS A 114 17.61 1.73 5.12
N HIS A 115 16.87 2.83 5.16
CA HIS A 115 16.17 3.42 4.01
C HIS A 115 15.34 2.41 3.21
N PHE A 116 14.75 1.42 3.90
CA PHE A 116 13.95 0.39 3.26
C PHE A 116 12.66 0.95 2.65
N TRP A 117 12.16 2.09 3.15
CA TRP A 117 10.97 2.75 2.62
C TRP A 117 11.27 3.41 1.27
N GLU A 118 12.30 4.24 1.21
CA GLU A 118 12.70 5.00 0.02
C GLU A 118 13.17 4.05 -1.09
N THR A 119 13.92 3.02 -0.73
CA THR A 119 14.34 1.98 -1.69
C THR A 119 13.14 1.18 -2.21
N THR A 120 12.12 0.93 -1.39
CA THR A 120 10.86 0.32 -1.85
C THR A 120 10.11 1.25 -2.79
N GLN A 121 9.93 2.52 -2.44
CA GLN A 121 9.24 3.48 -3.30
C GLN A 121 9.90 3.58 -4.68
N ARG A 122 11.23 3.61 -4.74
CA ARG A 122 11.96 3.66 -6.01
C ARG A 122 11.75 2.41 -6.86
N GLU A 123 11.82 1.22 -6.26
CA GLU A 123 11.66 -0.05 -6.96
C GLU A 123 10.21 -0.34 -7.37
N ALA A 124 9.26 0.05 -6.51
CA ALA A 124 7.84 -0.27 -6.66
C ALA A 124 7.09 0.67 -7.62
N LYS A 125 7.63 1.86 -7.94
CA LYS A 125 6.95 2.92 -8.73
C LYS A 125 6.28 2.40 -10.01
N GLY A 126 6.92 1.48 -10.73
CA GLY A 126 6.35 0.87 -11.93
C GLY A 126 5.45 -0.34 -11.68
N GLN A 127 5.77 -1.17 -10.69
CA GLN A 127 5.04 -2.42 -10.41
C GLN A 127 3.68 -2.16 -9.76
N VAL A 128 3.62 -1.19 -8.85
CA VAL A 128 2.38 -0.75 -8.20
C VAL A 128 1.43 -0.18 -9.25
N GLY A 129 1.93 0.72 -10.11
CA GLY A 129 1.13 1.32 -11.19
C GLY A 129 0.58 0.27 -12.15
N LYS A 130 1.39 -0.73 -12.54
CA LYS A 130 0.95 -1.85 -13.39
C LYS A 130 -0.17 -2.65 -12.73
N ALA A 131 -0.01 -3.03 -11.46
CA ALA A 131 -1.03 -3.81 -10.74
C ALA A 131 -2.36 -3.06 -10.60
N VAL A 132 -2.31 -1.74 -10.34
CA VAL A 132 -3.49 -0.87 -10.30
C VAL A 132 -4.16 -0.83 -11.69
N VAL A 133 -3.40 -0.58 -12.74
CA VAL A 133 -3.92 -0.49 -14.12
C VAL A 133 -4.53 -1.80 -14.59
N GLU A 134 -3.93 -2.95 -14.26
CA GLU A 134 -4.47 -4.27 -14.60
C GLU A 134 -5.85 -4.48 -13.97
N GLN A 135 -6.03 -4.15 -12.69
CA GLN A 135 -7.33 -4.26 -12.03
C GLN A 135 -8.36 -3.30 -12.61
N LEU A 136 -7.96 -2.07 -12.94
CA LEU A 136 -8.85 -1.09 -13.57
C LEU A 136 -9.26 -1.52 -14.99
N LYS A 137 -8.36 -2.16 -15.75
CA LYS A 137 -8.68 -2.75 -17.05
C LYS A 137 -9.73 -3.84 -16.90
N THR A 138 -9.54 -4.78 -15.98
CA THR A 138 -10.53 -5.83 -15.71
C THR A 138 -11.89 -5.26 -15.28
N ALA A 139 -11.90 -4.18 -14.49
CA ALA A 139 -13.14 -3.51 -14.13
C ALA A 139 -13.81 -2.83 -15.33
N MET A 140 -13.02 -2.21 -16.21
CA MET A 140 -13.51 -1.60 -17.44
C MET A 140 -14.07 -2.65 -18.41
N ASP A 141 -13.35 -3.76 -18.61
CA ASP A 141 -13.78 -4.87 -19.48
C ASP A 141 -15.17 -5.38 -19.07
N LYS A 142 -15.40 -5.57 -17.76
CA LYS A 142 -16.72 -5.93 -17.23
C LYS A 142 -17.81 -4.90 -17.53
N LYS A 143 -17.48 -3.61 -17.42
CA LYS A 143 -18.44 -2.52 -17.71
C LYS A 143 -18.82 -2.44 -19.20
N VAL A 144 -17.90 -2.81 -20.09
CA VAL A 144 -18.16 -2.84 -21.54
C VAL A 144 -18.63 -4.21 -22.05
N GLY A 145 -18.94 -5.15 -21.15
CA GLY A 145 -19.50 -6.46 -21.48
C GLY A 145 -18.51 -7.48 -22.04
N LYS A 146 -17.22 -7.37 -21.70
CA LYS A 146 -16.16 -8.33 -22.02
C LYS A 146 -15.83 -9.27 -20.87
#